data_AF-A0A9E4A4D6-F1
#
_entry.id   AF-A0A9E4A4D6-F1
#
_cell.length_a   1.000
_cell.length_b   1.000
_cell.length_c   1.000
_cell.angle_alpha   90.00
_cell.angle_beta   90.00
_cell.angle_gamma   90.00
#
_symmetry.space_group_name_H-M   'P 1'
#
loop_
_entity.id
_entity.type
_entity.pdbx_description
1 polymer ?
#
loop_
_entity_poly.entity_id
_entity_poly.type
_entity_poly.pdbx_seq_one_letter_code
_entity_poly.pdbx_strand_id
1 'polypeptide(L)'
;MSHFTTVAVTLLFFAAVTVSASDLALDLGDHLFALGDYDAAITEYKRFLFFDADHPQAGEVQFKIGLAYRAQEWWTEAVEAMIAAVQLTTETELQAERRVELAVTLIASGAYDFALVSRSDRLRQRARFLRGVAYLYQFKWEQAQSVFHAYFDEIPSAAGAAAEIDRLFLDAHYRSQKSEKVARLLSTFLPGLGQTYAGNWKNGLNALLLNGVLGYVTLDAAIERDYDDALLSFFFLSYRYYMGNRYRAAEAAQTFNDRENRRHVDRILQALSTQFAEGKRGE
;
A
#
# COMPACT_ATOMS: atom_id res chain seq x y z
N MET A 1 -26.46 -68.85 31.65
CA MET A 1 -25.70 -67.60 31.91
C MET A 1 -24.55 -67.41 30.90
N SER A 2 -24.82 -67.47 29.59
CA SER A 2 -23.76 -67.33 28.55
C SER A 2 -24.17 -66.47 27.34
N HIS A 3 -25.40 -65.95 27.30
CA HIS A 3 -25.86 -65.08 26.21
C HIS A 3 -25.89 -63.59 26.57
N PHE A 4 -25.73 -63.24 27.85
CA PHE A 4 -25.73 -61.83 28.29
C PHE A 4 -24.36 -61.15 28.19
N THR A 5 -23.28 -61.94 28.19
CA THR A 5 -21.91 -61.42 28.06
C THR A 5 -21.51 -61.12 26.63
N THR A 6 -22.17 -61.71 25.63
CA THR A 6 -21.81 -61.48 24.22
C THR A 6 -22.39 -60.17 23.68
N VAL A 7 -23.57 -59.74 24.15
CA VAL A 7 -24.18 -58.47 23.72
C VAL A 7 -23.45 -57.26 24.30
N ALA A 8 -22.88 -57.39 25.51
CA ALA A 8 -22.11 -56.32 26.16
C ALA A 8 -20.71 -56.11 25.52
N VAL A 9 -20.16 -57.10 24.83
CA VAL A 9 -18.82 -57.01 24.20
C VAL A 9 -18.90 -56.41 22.79
N THR A 10 -20.03 -56.51 22.09
CA THR A 10 -20.24 -55.84 20.79
C THR A 10 -20.46 -54.32 20.87
N LEU A 11 -20.76 -53.77 22.05
CA LEU A 11 -20.97 -52.33 22.26
C LEU A 11 -19.69 -51.58 22.70
N LEU A 12 -18.59 -52.29 22.94
CA LEU A 12 -17.35 -51.73 23.48
C LEU A 12 -16.23 -51.57 22.43
N PHE A 13 -16.53 -51.82 21.15
CA PHE A 13 -15.57 -51.69 20.04
C PHE A 13 -16.04 -50.75 18.92
N PHE A 14 -16.89 -49.78 19.25
CA PHE A 14 -17.01 -48.54 18.49
C PHE A 14 -16.54 -47.41 19.41
N ALA A 15 -15.23 -47.33 19.64
CA ALA A 15 -14.63 -46.02 19.85
C ALA A 15 -14.80 -45.28 18.52
N ALA A 16 -16.01 -44.77 18.29
CA ALA A 16 -16.30 -43.90 17.18
C ALA A 16 -15.35 -42.71 17.35
N VAL A 17 -14.36 -42.61 16.48
CA VAL A 17 -13.74 -41.33 16.20
C VAL A 17 -14.89 -40.48 15.67
N THR A 18 -15.56 -39.76 16.57
CA THR A 18 -16.54 -38.76 16.19
C THR A 18 -15.73 -37.62 15.60
N VAL A 19 -15.46 -37.68 14.29
CA VAL A 19 -14.99 -36.53 13.54
C VAL A 19 -16.07 -35.47 13.70
N SER A 20 -15.73 -34.37 14.36
CA SER A 20 -16.68 -33.29 14.56
C SER A 20 -16.96 -32.61 13.21
N ALA A 21 -18.15 -32.00 13.07
CA ALA A 21 -18.49 -31.27 11.86
C ALA A 21 -17.55 -30.07 11.62
N SER A 22 -16.98 -29.51 12.71
CA SER A 22 -15.93 -28.50 12.66
C SER A 22 -14.62 -29.08 12.13
N ASP A 23 -14.12 -30.21 12.66
CA ASP A 23 -12.88 -30.83 12.16
C ASP A 23 -12.95 -31.11 10.65
N LEU A 24 -14.07 -31.64 10.16
CA LEU A 24 -14.26 -31.88 8.73
C LEU A 24 -14.27 -30.59 7.91
N ALA A 25 -14.88 -29.52 8.43
CA ALA A 25 -14.89 -28.21 7.77
C ALA A 25 -13.47 -27.61 7.72
N LEU A 26 -12.68 -27.78 8.77
CA LEU A 26 -11.29 -27.33 8.80
C LEU A 26 -10.43 -28.08 7.77
N ASP A 27 -10.50 -29.41 7.76
CA ASP A 27 -9.73 -30.25 6.82
C ASP A 27 -10.10 -29.95 5.35
N LEU A 28 -11.39 -29.79 5.07
CA LEU A 28 -11.85 -29.42 3.73
C LEU A 28 -11.40 -28.00 3.34
N GLY A 29 -11.48 -27.05 4.27
CA GLY A 29 -10.97 -25.69 4.07
C GLY A 29 -9.48 -25.67 3.75
N ASP A 30 -8.69 -26.44 4.48
CA ASP A 30 -7.24 -26.58 4.27
C ASP A 30 -6.93 -27.18 2.89
N HIS A 31 -7.69 -28.20 2.48
CA HIS A 31 -7.55 -28.81 1.15
C HIS A 31 -7.87 -27.82 0.02
N LEU A 32 -8.99 -27.10 0.12
CA LEU A 32 -9.43 -26.11 -0.87
C LEU A 32 -8.45 -24.93 -0.96
N PHE A 33 -7.94 -24.48 0.18
CA PHE A 33 -6.93 -23.42 0.24
C PHE A 33 -5.64 -23.84 -0.48
N ALA A 34 -5.20 -25.08 -0.28
CA ALA A 34 -4.02 -25.62 -0.97
C ALA A 34 -4.24 -25.75 -2.49
N LEU A 35 -5.48 -25.97 -2.94
CA LEU A 35 -5.87 -25.95 -4.36
C LEU A 35 -6.01 -24.54 -4.94
N GLY A 36 -5.97 -23.49 -4.11
CA GLY A 36 -6.20 -22.11 -4.50
C GLY A 36 -7.67 -21.73 -4.68
N ASP A 37 -8.61 -22.60 -4.30
CA ASP A 37 -10.04 -22.29 -4.27
C ASP A 37 -10.35 -21.51 -2.99
N TYR A 38 -9.94 -20.24 -2.99
CA TYR A 38 -9.98 -19.38 -1.82
C TYR A 38 -11.40 -19.10 -1.34
N ASP A 39 -12.38 -18.94 -2.24
CA ASP A 39 -13.77 -18.67 -1.87
C ASP A 39 -14.41 -19.87 -1.16
N ALA A 40 -14.19 -21.08 -1.69
CA ALA A 40 -14.67 -22.30 -1.07
C ALA A 40 -13.95 -22.54 0.28
N ALA A 41 -12.64 -22.33 0.33
CA ALA A 41 -11.86 -22.44 1.57
C ALA A 41 -12.38 -21.47 2.65
N ILE A 42 -12.59 -20.19 2.32
CA ILE A 42 -13.16 -19.19 3.23
C ILE A 42 -14.53 -19.63 3.74
N THR A 43 -15.37 -20.23 2.89
CA THR A 43 -16.69 -20.72 3.27
C THR A 43 -16.59 -21.84 4.32
N GLU A 44 -15.68 -22.79 4.14
CA GLU A 44 -15.46 -23.88 5.08
C GLU A 44 -14.81 -23.40 6.39
N TYR A 45 -13.86 -22.47 6.32
CA TYR A 45 -13.29 -21.82 7.51
C TYR A 45 -14.31 -21.02 8.31
N LYS A 46 -15.20 -20.27 7.65
CA LYS A 46 -16.32 -19.59 8.32
C LYS A 46 -17.29 -20.60 8.94
N ARG A 47 -17.50 -21.75 8.30
CA ARG A 47 -18.31 -22.85 8.86
C ARG A 47 -17.68 -23.43 10.11
N PHE A 48 -16.36 -23.66 10.12
CA PHE A 48 -15.62 -24.06 11.31
C PHE A 48 -15.82 -23.06 12.46
N LEU A 49 -15.59 -21.77 12.20
CA LEU A 49 -15.75 -20.72 13.21
C LEU A 49 -17.21 -20.52 13.67
N PHE A 50 -18.18 -20.87 12.84
CA PHE A 50 -19.60 -20.84 13.21
C PHE A 50 -19.92 -21.92 14.23
N PHE A 51 -19.35 -23.12 14.09
CA PHE A 51 -19.59 -24.23 15.03
C PHE A 51 -18.76 -24.09 16.30
N ASP A 52 -17.49 -23.70 16.21
CA ASP A 52 -16.56 -23.62 17.35
C ASP A 52 -15.75 -22.32 17.36
N ALA A 53 -16.42 -21.19 17.63
CA ALA A 53 -15.78 -19.86 17.63
C ALA A 53 -14.62 -19.71 18.64
N ASP A 54 -14.72 -20.39 19.79
CA ASP A 54 -13.73 -20.35 20.87
C ASP A 54 -12.67 -21.47 20.74
N HIS A 55 -12.64 -22.19 19.62
CA HIS A 55 -11.68 -23.26 19.41
C HIS A 55 -10.24 -22.74 19.50
N PRO A 56 -9.29 -23.49 20.08
CA PRO A 56 -7.87 -23.09 20.11
C PRO A 56 -7.27 -22.76 18.73
N GLN A 57 -7.83 -23.32 17.65
CA GLN A 57 -7.41 -23.04 16.27
C GLN A 57 -8.12 -21.84 15.64
N ALA A 58 -9.08 -21.18 16.31
CA ALA A 58 -9.84 -20.08 15.74
C ALA A 58 -8.93 -18.95 15.20
N GLY A 59 -7.84 -18.64 15.92
CA GLY A 59 -6.86 -17.67 15.44
C GLY A 59 -6.14 -18.12 14.17
N GLU A 60 -5.80 -19.42 14.04
CA GLU A 60 -5.17 -19.97 12.83
C GLU A 60 -6.12 -19.98 11.64
N VAL A 61 -7.39 -20.31 11.88
CA VAL A 61 -8.42 -20.25 10.85
C VAL A 61 -8.65 -18.82 10.36
N GLN A 62 -8.72 -17.84 11.27
CA GLN A 62 -8.78 -16.42 10.89
C GLN A 62 -7.54 -15.98 10.11
N PHE A 63 -6.35 -16.49 10.48
CA PHE A 63 -5.13 -16.21 9.74
C PHE A 63 -5.21 -16.72 8.30
N LYS A 64 -5.66 -17.97 8.10
CA LYS A 64 -5.88 -18.58 6.78
C LYS A 64 -6.95 -17.85 5.95
N ILE A 65 -8.04 -17.41 6.58
CA ILE A 65 -9.04 -16.54 5.93
C ILE A 65 -8.39 -15.24 5.46
N GLY A 66 -7.59 -14.59 6.31
CA GLY A 66 -6.87 -13.37 5.94
C GLY A 66 -5.90 -13.56 4.78
N LEU A 67 -5.18 -14.69 4.75
CA LEU A 67 -4.31 -15.05 3.62
C LEU A 67 -5.11 -15.30 2.33
N ALA A 68 -6.28 -15.95 2.42
CA ALA A 68 -7.14 -16.22 1.27
C ALA A 68 -7.68 -14.92 0.67
N TYR A 69 -8.22 -14.02 1.49
CA TYR A 69 -8.65 -12.69 1.01
C TYR A 69 -7.49 -11.88 0.44
N ARG A 70 -6.31 -11.95 1.07
CA ARG A 70 -5.10 -11.28 0.55
C ARG A 70 -4.72 -11.78 -0.84
N ALA A 71 -4.80 -13.09 -1.09
CA ALA A 71 -4.51 -13.68 -2.39
C ALA A 71 -5.50 -13.24 -3.48
N GLN A 72 -6.72 -12.86 -3.07
CA GLN A 72 -7.75 -12.31 -3.94
C GLN A 72 -7.74 -10.77 -4.01
N GLU A 73 -6.78 -10.11 -3.35
CA GLU A 73 -6.69 -8.64 -3.23
C GLU A 73 -7.91 -7.99 -2.54
N TRP A 74 -8.65 -8.75 -1.74
CA TRP A 74 -9.76 -8.24 -0.92
C TRP A 74 -9.19 -7.67 0.38
N TRP A 75 -8.58 -6.49 0.24
CA TRP A 75 -7.70 -5.93 1.26
C TRP A 75 -8.39 -5.64 2.58
N THR A 76 -9.62 -5.14 2.55
CA THR A 76 -10.38 -4.78 3.76
C THR A 76 -10.64 -6.03 4.60
N GLU A 77 -11.19 -7.06 3.96
CA GLU A 77 -11.52 -8.34 4.57
C GLU A 77 -10.25 -9.09 5.03
N ALA A 78 -9.17 -9.00 4.26
CA ALA A 78 -7.88 -9.56 4.64
C ALA A 78 -7.32 -8.91 5.92
N VAL A 79 -7.37 -7.58 6.02
CA VAL A 79 -6.92 -6.84 7.20
C VAL A 79 -7.79 -7.17 8.41
N GLU A 80 -9.10 -7.18 8.26
CA GLU A 80 -10.04 -7.53 9.34
C GLU A 80 -9.78 -8.94 9.89
N ALA A 81 -9.67 -9.94 9.01
CA ALA A 81 -9.38 -11.31 9.40
C ALA A 81 -7.98 -11.45 10.05
N MET A 82 -6.97 -10.73 9.57
CA MET A 82 -5.64 -10.74 10.17
C MET A 82 -5.60 -10.06 11.54
N ILE A 83 -6.38 -8.99 11.76
CA ILE A 83 -6.54 -8.38 13.09
C ILE A 83 -7.17 -9.39 14.05
N ALA A 84 -8.25 -10.07 13.61
CA ALA A 84 -8.89 -11.11 14.41
C ALA A 84 -7.91 -12.25 14.73
N ALA A 85 -7.11 -12.68 13.75
CA ALA A 85 -6.07 -13.69 13.94
C ALA A 85 -5.07 -13.29 15.02
N VAL A 86 -4.56 -12.06 15.00
CA VAL A 86 -3.64 -11.54 16.02
C VAL A 86 -4.29 -11.51 17.41
N GLN A 87 -5.55 -11.06 17.50
CA GLN A 87 -6.28 -10.95 18.77
C GLN A 87 -6.58 -12.32 19.41
N LEU A 88 -6.90 -13.32 18.59
CA LEU A 88 -7.18 -14.69 19.04
C LEU A 88 -5.90 -15.51 19.33
N THR A 89 -4.72 -14.98 19.02
CA THR A 89 -3.45 -15.66 19.31
C THR A 89 -2.97 -15.31 20.71
N THR A 90 -2.85 -16.32 21.57
CA THR A 90 -2.32 -16.18 22.94
C THR A 90 -0.81 -16.36 23.01
N GLU A 91 -0.25 -17.22 22.16
CA GLU A 91 1.21 -17.45 22.09
C GLU A 91 1.91 -16.19 21.56
N THR A 92 2.87 -15.68 22.34
CA THR A 92 3.53 -14.38 22.05
C THR A 92 4.33 -14.40 20.75
N GLU A 93 5.03 -15.50 20.45
CA GLU A 93 5.86 -15.57 19.24
C GLU A 93 4.98 -15.70 17.98
N LEU A 94 3.99 -16.60 18.00
CA LEU A 94 3.03 -16.73 16.90
C LEU A 94 2.24 -15.43 16.67
N GLN A 95 1.88 -14.72 17.75
CA GLN A 95 1.23 -13.41 17.64
C GLN A 95 2.16 -12.39 16.95
N ALA A 96 3.45 -12.44 17.25
CA ALA A 96 4.45 -11.57 16.61
C ALA A 96 4.59 -11.87 15.11
N GLU A 97 4.56 -13.15 14.71
CA GLU A 97 4.56 -13.58 13.31
C GLU A 97 3.32 -13.06 12.56
N ARG A 98 2.14 -13.23 13.14
CA ARG A 98 0.88 -12.74 12.55
C ARG A 98 0.84 -11.22 12.42
N ARG A 99 1.43 -10.47 13.36
CA ARG A 99 1.58 -9.01 13.23
C ARG A 99 2.49 -8.61 12.07
N VAL A 100 3.53 -9.37 11.78
CA VAL A 100 4.39 -9.14 10.61
C VAL A 100 3.59 -9.37 9.32
N GLU A 101 2.80 -10.43 9.25
CA GLU A 101 1.95 -10.70 8.08
C GLU A 101 0.83 -9.66 7.91
N LEU A 102 0.24 -9.18 9.01
CA LEU A 102 -0.67 -8.03 8.99
C LEU A 102 0.03 -6.78 8.45
N ALA A 103 1.26 -6.50 8.87
CA ALA A 103 2.02 -5.36 8.35
C ALA A 103 2.29 -5.48 6.84
N VAL A 104 2.58 -6.69 6.34
CA VAL A 104 2.70 -6.95 4.90
C VAL A 104 1.40 -6.62 4.17
N THR A 105 0.26 -7.07 4.70
CA THR A 105 -1.06 -6.83 4.10
C THR A 105 -1.45 -5.35 4.13
N LEU A 106 -1.14 -4.63 5.21
CA LEU A 106 -1.35 -3.18 5.32
C LEU A 106 -0.47 -2.39 4.34
N ILE A 107 0.77 -2.83 4.11
CA ILE A 107 1.62 -2.22 3.08
C ILE A 107 1.05 -2.49 1.69
N ALA A 108 0.62 -3.72 1.40
CA ALA A 108 0.03 -4.08 0.12
C ALA A 108 -1.26 -3.32 -0.18
N SER A 109 -2.09 -3.05 0.84
CA SER A 109 -3.32 -2.26 0.71
C SER A 109 -3.12 -0.75 0.68
N GLY A 110 -1.88 -0.25 0.88
CA GLY A 110 -1.56 1.17 0.94
C GLY A 110 -1.83 1.84 2.30
N ALA A 111 -2.20 1.08 3.32
CA ALA A 111 -2.48 1.54 4.69
C ALA A 111 -1.20 1.66 5.54
N TYR A 112 -0.21 2.42 5.04
CA TYR A 112 1.16 2.44 5.58
C TYR A 112 1.28 2.95 7.03
N ASP A 113 0.38 3.83 7.48
CA ASP A 113 0.42 4.39 8.84
C ASP A 113 0.17 3.34 9.94
N PHE A 114 -0.48 2.23 9.58
CA PHE A 114 -0.86 1.17 10.52
C PHE A 114 0.13 0.00 10.56
N ALA A 115 1.14 -0.02 9.68
CA ALA A 115 2.06 -1.16 9.51
C ALA A 115 3.12 -1.32 10.63
N LEU A 116 2.89 -0.79 11.84
CA LEU A 116 3.93 -0.65 12.85
C LEU A 116 3.76 -1.59 14.06
N VAL A 117 4.86 -2.30 14.32
CA VAL A 117 5.30 -2.94 15.58
C VAL A 117 5.05 -4.45 15.72
N SER A 118 6.12 -5.21 15.51
CA SER A 118 6.37 -6.46 16.23
C SER A 118 7.41 -6.22 17.33
N ARG A 119 7.20 -6.82 18.51
CA ARG A 119 8.13 -6.78 19.66
C ARG A 119 9.05 -8.01 19.73
N SER A 120 8.93 -8.96 18.80
CA SER A 120 9.78 -10.15 18.78
C SER A 120 11.19 -9.78 18.32
N ASP A 121 12.19 -10.22 19.10
CA ASP A 121 13.60 -10.06 18.76
C ASP A 121 13.97 -10.87 17.52
N ARG A 122 13.36 -12.04 17.33
CA ARG A 122 13.54 -12.90 16.16
C ARG A 122 13.04 -12.23 14.88
N LEU A 123 11.93 -11.51 14.96
CA LEU A 123 11.30 -10.85 13.81
C LEU A 123 11.69 -9.37 13.67
N ARG A 124 12.53 -8.87 14.57
CA ARG A 124 12.93 -7.45 14.66
C ARG A 124 13.43 -6.93 13.32
N GLN A 125 14.30 -7.68 12.65
CA GLN A 125 14.88 -7.29 11.38
C GLN A 125 13.82 -7.17 10.27
N ARG A 126 12.93 -8.17 10.14
CA ARG A 126 11.83 -8.16 9.16
C ARG A 126 10.84 -7.03 9.44
N ALA A 127 10.48 -6.81 10.70
CA ALA A 127 9.62 -5.70 11.11
C ALA A 127 10.26 -4.33 10.81
N ARG A 128 11.57 -4.18 11.05
CA ARG A 128 12.31 -2.96 10.73
C ARG A 128 12.33 -2.69 9.23
N PHE A 129 12.56 -3.73 8.42
CA PHE A 129 12.51 -3.63 6.96
C PHE A 129 11.14 -3.14 6.47
N LEU A 130 10.05 -3.79 6.91
CA LEU A 130 8.68 -3.41 6.52
C LEU A 130 8.34 -1.98 6.95
N ARG A 131 8.78 -1.55 8.13
CA ARG A 131 8.63 -0.16 8.57
C ARG A 131 9.37 0.82 7.65
N GLY A 132 10.58 0.48 7.24
CA GLY A 132 11.35 1.28 6.28
C GLY A 132 10.61 1.42 4.96
N VAL A 133 10.06 0.32 4.44
CA VAL A 133 9.22 0.30 3.22
C VAL A 133 7.95 1.15 3.39
N ALA A 134 7.27 1.05 4.53
CA ALA A 134 6.10 1.88 4.82
C ALA A 134 6.44 3.38 4.84
N TYR A 135 7.58 3.78 5.41
CA TYR A 135 8.02 5.18 5.36
C TYR A 135 8.44 5.63 3.95
N LEU A 136 9.03 4.76 3.13
CA LEU A 136 9.34 5.05 1.73
C LEU A 136 8.09 5.42 0.93
N TYR A 137 7.04 4.59 1.00
CA TYR A 137 5.80 4.86 0.27
C TYR A 137 5.04 6.10 0.76
N GLN A 138 5.33 6.56 1.97
CA GLN A 138 4.81 7.84 2.51
C GLN A 138 5.72 9.04 2.20
N PHE A 139 6.84 8.84 1.49
CA PHE A 139 7.86 9.86 1.23
C PHE A 139 8.43 10.50 2.50
N LYS A 140 8.40 9.76 3.62
CA LYS A 140 8.97 10.14 4.92
C LYS A 140 10.47 9.80 4.92
N TRP A 141 11.24 10.53 4.11
CA TRP A 141 12.63 10.22 3.75
C TRP A 141 13.57 10.08 4.95
N GLU A 142 13.48 11.01 5.91
CA GLU A 142 14.34 10.99 7.11
C GLU A 142 14.05 9.76 7.98
N GLN A 143 12.77 9.45 8.19
CA GLN A 143 12.34 8.29 8.97
C GLN A 143 12.71 6.98 8.25
N ALA A 144 12.52 6.91 6.93
CA ALA A 144 12.91 5.77 6.12
C ALA A 144 14.43 5.54 6.22
N GLN A 145 15.24 6.59 6.03
CA GLN A 145 16.69 6.50 6.13
C GLN A 145 17.14 6.02 7.52
N SER A 146 16.62 6.62 8.59
CA SER A 146 16.94 6.21 9.96
C SER A 146 16.62 4.73 10.22
N VAL A 147 15.48 4.24 9.72
CA VAL A 147 15.07 2.85 9.88
C VAL A 147 15.93 1.89 9.06
N PHE A 148 16.31 2.26 7.84
CA PHE A 148 17.19 1.42 7.02
C PHE A 148 18.64 1.43 7.51
N HIS A 149 19.15 2.54 8.03
CA HIS A 149 20.46 2.57 8.68
C HIS A 149 20.52 1.54 9.82
N ALA A 150 19.55 1.59 10.74
CA ALA A 150 19.46 0.62 11.83
C ALA A 150 19.19 -0.83 11.37
N TYR A 151 18.66 -1.03 10.17
CA TYR A 151 18.49 -2.36 9.56
C TYR A 151 19.83 -2.91 9.06
N PHE A 152 20.63 -2.08 8.40
CA PHE A 152 21.93 -2.49 7.85
C PHE A 152 23.03 -2.59 8.92
N ASP A 153 22.94 -1.83 10.01
CA ASP A 153 23.87 -1.97 11.14
C ASP A 153 23.88 -3.39 11.74
N GLU A 154 22.75 -4.10 11.67
CA GLU A 154 22.62 -5.49 12.12
C GLU A 154 23.15 -6.50 11.07
N ILE A 155 23.55 -6.05 9.87
CA ILE A 155 24.02 -6.89 8.76
C ILE A 155 25.39 -6.37 8.25
N PRO A 156 26.50 -6.66 8.96
CA PRO A 156 27.82 -6.13 8.58
C PRO A 156 28.25 -6.48 7.14
N SER A 157 27.83 -7.64 6.62
CA SER A 157 28.10 -8.06 5.24
C SER A 157 27.42 -7.18 4.18
N ALA A 158 26.42 -6.38 4.56
CA ALA A 158 25.67 -5.50 3.66
C ALA A 158 26.17 -4.04 3.67
N ALA A 159 27.37 -3.77 4.22
CA ALA A 159 27.92 -2.41 4.31
C ALA A 159 28.00 -1.68 2.96
N GLY A 160 28.30 -2.39 1.87
CA GLY A 160 28.31 -1.82 0.52
C GLY A 160 26.93 -1.36 0.06
N ALA A 161 25.90 -2.19 0.27
CA ALA A 161 24.51 -1.87 -0.04
C ALA A 161 23.98 -0.73 0.83
N ALA A 162 24.36 -0.69 2.11
CA ALA A 162 24.02 0.39 3.02
C ALA A 162 24.52 1.75 2.50
N ALA A 163 25.79 1.81 2.07
CA ALA A 163 26.38 3.02 1.52
C ALA A 163 25.73 3.46 0.19
N GLU A 164 25.29 2.51 -0.65
CA GLU A 164 24.52 2.83 -1.85
C GLU A 164 23.14 3.42 -1.51
N ILE A 165 22.42 2.79 -0.59
CA ILE A 165 21.09 3.22 -0.17
C ILE A 165 21.14 4.59 0.52
N ASP A 166 22.14 4.87 1.35
CA ASP A 166 22.33 6.19 1.94
C ASP A 166 22.55 7.27 0.88
N ARG A 167 23.31 6.99 -0.19
CA ARG A 167 23.45 7.93 -1.32
C ARG A 167 22.12 8.19 -2.02
N LEU A 168 21.28 7.17 -2.17
CA LEU A 168 19.94 7.32 -2.74
C LEU A 168 19.02 8.16 -1.85
N PHE A 169 19.11 8.01 -0.52
CA PHE A 169 18.38 8.85 0.44
C PHE A 169 18.85 10.30 0.40
N LEU A 170 20.16 10.55 0.30
CA LEU A 170 20.69 11.92 0.13
C LEU A 170 20.18 12.56 -1.17
N ASP A 171 20.19 11.83 -2.29
CA ASP A 171 19.63 12.29 -3.56
C ASP A 171 18.13 12.63 -3.45
N ALA A 172 17.35 11.80 -2.74
CA ALA A 172 15.94 12.07 -2.49
C ALA A 172 15.70 13.28 -1.57
N HIS A 173 16.52 13.46 -0.54
CA HIS A 173 16.37 14.54 0.46
C HIS A 173 16.76 15.91 -0.12
N TYR A 174 17.84 15.99 -0.89
CA TYR A 174 18.33 17.27 -1.43
C TYR A 174 17.67 17.69 -2.73
N ARG A 175 16.89 16.81 -3.38
CA ARG A 175 16.20 17.17 -4.60
C ARG A 175 15.02 18.11 -4.30
N SER A 176 15.15 19.35 -4.78
CA SER A 176 14.16 20.38 -4.53
C SER A 176 12.82 20.07 -5.23
N GLN A 177 11.77 19.94 -4.43
CA GLN A 177 10.41 19.93 -4.93
C GLN A 177 10.05 21.25 -5.61
N LYS A 178 9.25 21.17 -6.66
CA LYS A 178 8.69 22.32 -7.37
C LYS A 178 7.59 22.95 -6.53
N SER A 179 7.64 24.27 -6.37
CA SER A 179 6.64 24.99 -5.59
C SER A 179 5.39 25.24 -6.41
N GLU A 180 4.24 24.76 -5.93
CA GLU A 180 2.93 25.06 -6.52
C GLU A 180 2.63 26.56 -6.55
N LYS A 181 3.05 27.30 -5.51
CA LYS A 181 2.84 28.75 -5.42
C LYS A 181 3.63 29.48 -6.50
N VAL A 182 4.89 29.07 -6.71
CA VAL A 182 5.72 29.61 -7.79
C VAL A 182 5.11 29.29 -9.14
N ALA A 183 4.65 28.05 -9.36
CA ALA A 183 4.00 27.67 -10.61
C ALA A 183 2.74 28.52 -10.89
N ARG A 184 1.87 28.72 -9.89
CA ARG A 184 0.70 29.61 -9.99
C ARG A 184 1.11 31.04 -10.31
N LEU A 185 2.12 31.58 -9.62
CA LEU A 185 2.59 32.94 -9.81
C LEU A 185 3.11 33.16 -11.23
N LEU A 186 3.94 32.23 -11.72
CA LEU A 186 4.44 32.25 -13.09
C LEU A 186 3.29 32.26 -14.11
N SER A 187 2.32 31.35 -13.95
CA SER A 187 1.13 31.30 -14.83
C SER A 187 0.14 32.44 -14.62
N THR A 188 0.31 33.27 -13.60
CA THR A 188 -0.47 34.50 -13.37
C THR A 188 0.03 35.61 -14.30
N PHE A 189 1.35 35.72 -14.46
CA PHE A 189 1.98 36.71 -15.34
C PHE A 189 1.93 36.30 -16.82
N LEU A 190 2.16 35.02 -17.11
CA LEU A 190 2.09 34.52 -18.47
C LEU A 190 1.54 33.08 -18.46
N PRO A 191 0.33 32.86 -19.01
CA PRO A 191 -0.26 31.54 -19.09
C PRO A 191 0.69 30.50 -19.66
N GLY A 192 0.77 29.33 -19.01
CA GLY A 192 1.66 28.25 -19.37
C GLY A 192 3.04 28.22 -18.69
N LEU A 193 3.50 29.32 -18.08
CA LEU A 193 4.85 29.34 -17.47
C LEU A 193 5.00 28.41 -16.25
N GLY A 194 3.95 28.24 -15.45
CA GLY A 194 4.00 27.30 -14.33
C GLY A 194 4.06 25.84 -14.77
N GLN A 195 3.39 25.51 -15.89
CA GLN A 195 3.47 24.19 -16.51
C GLN A 195 4.87 23.93 -17.09
N THR A 196 5.48 24.91 -17.77
CA THR A 196 6.85 24.78 -18.27
C THR A 196 7.87 24.70 -17.13
N TYR A 197 7.68 25.45 -16.05
CA TYR A 197 8.48 25.34 -14.82
C TYR A 197 8.49 23.92 -14.22
N ALA A 198 7.36 23.21 -14.33
CA ALA A 198 7.21 21.81 -13.95
C ALA A 198 7.64 20.81 -15.06
N GLY A 199 8.21 21.29 -16.16
CA GLY A 199 8.66 20.47 -17.30
C GLY A 199 7.55 20.02 -18.25
N ASN A 200 6.31 20.46 -18.06
CA ASN A 200 5.16 20.11 -18.90
C ASN A 200 4.96 21.13 -20.03
N TRP A 201 5.87 21.11 -21.01
CA TRP A 201 5.91 22.08 -22.10
C TRP A 201 4.66 22.05 -23.00
N LYS A 202 4.09 20.86 -23.25
CA LYS A 202 2.90 20.70 -24.09
C LYS A 202 1.70 21.43 -23.48
N ASN A 203 1.44 21.22 -22.20
CA ASN A 203 0.36 21.90 -21.51
C ASN A 203 0.65 23.38 -21.29
N GLY A 204 1.93 23.76 -21.15
CA GLY A 204 2.35 25.16 -21.13
C GLY A 204 2.00 25.90 -22.43
N LEU A 205 2.39 25.35 -23.58
CA LEU A 205 2.06 25.92 -24.89
C LEU A 205 0.55 25.99 -25.12
N ASN A 206 -0.18 24.93 -24.78
CA ASN A 206 -1.64 24.92 -24.91
C ASN A 206 -2.30 26.02 -24.05
N ALA A 207 -1.83 26.20 -22.81
CA ALA A 207 -2.34 27.25 -21.94
C ALA A 207 -2.03 28.65 -22.48
N LEU A 208 -0.84 28.87 -23.03
CA LEU A 208 -0.46 30.13 -23.67
C LEU A 208 -1.37 30.45 -24.85
N LEU A 209 -1.55 29.50 -25.78
CA LEU A 209 -2.37 29.69 -26.98
C LEU A 209 -3.83 29.96 -26.62
N LEU A 210 -4.42 29.13 -25.77
CA LEU A 210 -5.83 29.25 -25.42
C LEU A 210 -6.12 30.58 -24.70
N ASN A 211 -5.30 30.95 -23.72
CA ASN A 211 -5.48 32.22 -23.02
C ASN A 211 -5.15 33.42 -23.91
N GLY A 212 -4.19 33.29 -24.83
CA GLY A 212 -3.86 34.33 -25.80
C GLY A 212 -5.02 34.61 -26.76
N VAL A 213 -5.63 33.56 -27.33
CA VAL A 213 -6.78 33.70 -28.22
C VAL A 213 -7.98 34.32 -27.50
N LEU A 214 -8.32 33.83 -26.31
CA LEU A 214 -9.45 34.36 -25.55
C LEU A 214 -9.21 35.80 -25.07
N GLY A 215 -7.98 36.09 -24.65
CA GLY A 215 -7.56 37.45 -24.33
C GLY A 215 -7.66 38.38 -25.53
N TYR A 216 -7.20 37.94 -26.70
CA TYR A 216 -7.34 38.69 -27.95
C TYR A 216 -8.81 38.99 -28.27
N VAL A 217 -9.66 37.97 -28.34
CA VAL A 217 -11.11 38.14 -28.63
C VAL A 217 -11.77 39.12 -27.65
N THR A 218 -11.43 39.05 -26.37
CA THR A 218 -11.99 39.94 -25.34
C THR A 218 -11.52 41.38 -25.51
N LEU A 219 -10.24 41.58 -25.83
CA LEU A 219 -9.67 42.92 -26.02
C LEU A 219 -10.14 43.56 -27.34
N ASP A 220 -10.30 42.75 -28.39
CA ASP A 220 -10.78 43.16 -29.71
C ASP A 220 -12.21 43.74 -29.59
N ALA A 221 -13.14 43.00 -28.99
CA ALA A 221 -14.50 43.47 -28.70
C ALA A 221 -14.52 44.77 -27.87
N ALA A 222 -13.64 44.87 -26.87
CA ALA A 222 -13.53 46.07 -26.03
C ALA A 222 -13.02 47.30 -26.81
N ILE A 223 -12.10 47.11 -27.75
CA ILE A 223 -11.56 48.19 -28.62
C ILE A 223 -12.62 48.66 -29.61
N GLU A 224 -13.40 47.73 -30.17
CA GLU A 224 -14.53 48.02 -31.07
C GLU A 224 -15.73 48.66 -30.35
N ARG A 225 -15.65 48.78 -29.01
CA ARG A 225 -16.71 49.31 -28.13
C ARG A 225 -17.95 48.42 -28.05
N ASP A 226 -17.81 47.15 -28.39
CA ASP A 226 -18.82 46.13 -28.11
C ASP A 226 -18.64 45.62 -26.66
N TYR A 227 -19.15 46.42 -25.72
CA TYR A 227 -18.96 46.14 -24.31
C TYR A 227 -19.77 44.93 -23.82
N ASP A 228 -20.88 44.61 -24.48
CA ASP A 228 -21.69 43.44 -24.12
C ASP A 228 -20.92 42.16 -24.44
N ASP A 229 -20.39 42.04 -25.67
CA ASP A 229 -19.57 40.90 -26.06
C ASP A 229 -18.25 40.83 -25.28
N ALA A 230 -17.62 41.97 -25.00
CA ALA A 230 -16.41 42.01 -24.18
C ALA A 230 -16.68 41.51 -22.74
N LEU A 231 -17.78 41.92 -22.12
CA LEU A 231 -18.15 41.47 -20.77
C LEU A 231 -18.48 39.98 -20.75
N LEU A 232 -19.27 39.51 -21.73
CA LEU A 232 -19.62 38.09 -21.85
C LEU A 232 -18.36 37.24 -22.08
N SER A 233 -17.51 37.63 -23.03
CA SER A 233 -16.25 36.93 -23.29
C SER A 233 -15.33 36.94 -22.07
N PHE A 234 -15.21 38.06 -21.37
CA PHE A 234 -14.38 38.16 -20.18
C PHE A 234 -14.85 37.20 -19.08
N PHE A 235 -16.11 37.31 -18.66
CA PHE A 235 -16.62 36.56 -17.50
C PHE A 235 -16.81 35.06 -17.80
N PHE A 236 -17.30 34.71 -18.99
CA PHE A 236 -17.61 33.31 -19.32
C PHE A 236 -16.45 32.54 -19.96
N LEU A 237 -15.52 33.23 -20.64
CA LEU A 237 -14.39 32.59 -21.31
C LEU A 237 -13.06 32.96 -20.65
N SER A 238 -12.58 34.18 -20.83
CA SER A 238 -11.21 34.56 -20.47
C SER A 238 -10.89 34.35 -19.00
N TYR A 239 -11.75 34.82 -18.10
CA TYR A 239 -11.57 34.65 -16.65
C TYR A 239 -11.54 33.17 -16.26
N ARG A 240 -12.47 32.37 -16.78
CA ARG A 240 -12.57 30.93 -16.51
C ARG A 240 -11.30 30.18 -16.93
N TYR A 241 -10.86 30.38 -18.16
CA TYR A 241 -9.68 29.67 -18.69
C TYR A 241 -8.37 30.19 -18.09
N TYR A 242 -8.30 31.47 -17.74
CA TYR A 242 -7.17 32.06 -17.02
C TYR A 242 -7.01 31.46 -15.62
N MET A 243 -8.09 31.38 -14.86
CA MET A 243 -8.09 30.75 -13.54
C MET A 243 -7.79 29.24 -13.63
N GLY A 244 -8.36 28.56 -14.63
CA GLY A 244 -8.06 27.15 -14.91
C GLY A 244 -6.58 26.91 -15.24
N ASN A 245 -5.93 27.81 -15.99
CA ASN A 245 -4.49 27.74 -16.27
C ASN A 245 -3.65 27.83 -14.98
N ARG A 246 -3.99 28.71 -14.04
CA ARG A 246 -3.27 28.84 -12.76
C ARG A 246 -3.44 27.59 -11.90
N TYR A 247 -4.64 27.02 -11.85
CA TYR A 247 -4.88 25.76 -11.13
C TYR A 247 -4.04 24.62 -11.72
N ARG A 248 -4.11 24.42 -13.05
CA ARG A 248 -3.34 23.39 -13.75
C ARG A 248 -1.82 23.58 -13.64
N ALA A 249 -1.35 24.81 -13.44
CA ALA A 249 0.06 25.08 -13.19
C ALA A 249 0.53 24.51 -11.85
N ALA A 250 -0.26 24.67 -10.78
CA ALA A 250 0.04 24.02 -9.50
C ALA A 250 -0.03 22.49 -9.60
N GLU A 251 -1.08 21.96 -10.24
CA GLU A 251 -1.23 20.52 -10.46
C GLU A 251 -0.02 19.94 -11.22
N ALA A 252 0.52 20.66 -12.22
CA ALA A 252 1.72 20.25 -12.93
C ALA A 252 2.95 20.17 -12.01
N ALA A 253 3.12 21.13 -11.08
CA ALA A 253 4.20 21.09 -10.10
C ALA A 253 4.05 19.93 -9.10
N GLN A 254 2.83 19.67 -8.62
CA GLN A 254 2.53 18.52 -7.76
C GLN A 254 2.82 17.20 -8.47
N THR A 255 2.30 17.02 -9.69
CA THR A 255 2.53 15.83 -10.51
C THR A 255 4.02 15.59 -10.77
N PHE A 256 4.79 16.67 -10.98
CA PHE A 256 6.24 16.57 -11.09
C PHE A 256 6.86 16.01 -9.81
N ASN A 257 6.50 16.55 -8.65
CA ASN A 257 7.03 16.12 -7.35
C ASN A 257 6.66 14.66 -7.05
N ASP A 258 5.41 14.27 -7.29
CA ASP A 258 4.94 12.90 -7.04
C ASP A 258 5.68 11.88 -7.92
N ARG A 259 5.91 12.22 -9.19
CA ARG A 259 6.70 11.38 -10.10
C ARG A 259 8.14 11.25 -9.65
N GLU A 260 8.77 12.33 -9.20
CA GLU A 260 10.15 12.28 -8.70
C GLU A 260 10.22 11.46 -7.40
N ASN A 261 9.30 11.67 -6.47
CA ASN A 261 9.22 10.88 -5.24
C ASN A 261 9.08 9.38 -5.53
N ARG A 262 8.16 8.99 -6.43
CA ARG A 262 8.00 7.58 -6.87
C ARG A 262 9.28 7.02 -7.48
N ARG A 263 9.94 7.79 -8.35
CA ARG A 263 11.22 7.38 -8.95
C ARG A 263 12.30 7.11 -7.90
N HIS A 264 12.35 7.90 -6.82
CA HIS A 264 13.28 7.65 -5.71
C HIS A 264 12.92 6.40 -4.93
N VAL A 265 11.63 6.19 -4.63
CA VAL A 265 11.16 4.93 -4.01
C VAL A 265 11.57 3.73 -4.86
N ASP A 266 11.31 3.74 -6.16
CA ASP A 266 11.62 2.64 -7.07
C ASP A 266 13.13 2.32 -7.08
N ARG A 267 13.99 3.35 -7.12
CA ARG A 267 15.45 3.18 -7.08
C ARG A 267 15.92 2.56 -5.77
N ILE A 268 15.36 3.00 -4.63
CA ILE A 268 15.72 2.46 -3.32
C ILE A 268 15.24 1.01 -3.21
N LEU A 269 13.99 0.70 -3.62
CA LEU A 269 13.46 -0.66 -3.61
C LEU A 269 14.24 -1.60 -4.53
N GLN A 270 14.71 -1.11 -5.69
CA GLN A 270 15.56 -1.88 -6.60
C GLN A 270 16.94 -2.18 -6.00
N ALA A 271 17.55 -1.21 -5.32
CA ALA A 271 18.81 -1.44 -4.61
C ALA A 271 18.63 -2.48 -3.48
N LEU A 272 17.54 -2.35 -2.71
CA LEU A 272 17.16 -3.32 -1.67
C LEU A 272 16.95 -4.73 -2.25
N SER A 273 16.23 -4.87 -3.37
CA SER A 273 15.95 -6.18 -3.97
C SER A 273 17.20 -6.89 -4.51
N THR A 274 18.15 -6.12 -5.05
CA THR A 274 19.42 -6.64 -5.55
C THR A 274 20.24 -7.28 -4.42
N GLN A 275 20.28 -6.62 -3.25
CA GLN A 275 20.97 -7.14 -2.07
C GLN A 275 20.39 -8.50 -1.61
N PHE A 276 19.06 -8.67 -1.63
CA PHE A 276 18.44 -9.96 -1.31
C PHE A 276 18.75 -11.05 -2.35
N ALA A 277 18.87 -10.70 -3.63
CA ALA A 277 19.17 -11.63 -4.70
C ALA A 277 20.65 -12.09 -4.71
N GLU A 278 21.55 -11.27 -4.17
CA GLU A 278 22.97 -11.60 -3.99
C GLU A 278 23.20 -12.44 -2.73
N GLY A 279 22.52 -12.14 -1.63
CA GLY A 279 22.57 -12.95 -0.40
C GLY A 279 22.19 -14.41 -0.64
N LYS A 280 21.15 -14.68 -1.44
CA LYS A 280 20.73 -16.06 -1.80
C LYS A 280 21.70 -16.82 -2.71
N ARG A 281 22.66 -16.14 -3.35
CA ARG A 281 23.68 -16.78 -4.20
C ARG A 281 24.97 -17.10 -3.46
N GLY A 282 25.14 -16.59 -2.24
CA GLY A 282 26.30 -16.83 -1.39
C GLY A 282 26.10 -17.89 -0.30
N GLU A 283 24.87 -18.42 -0.15
CA GLU A 283 24.51 -19.59 0.68
C GLU A 283 24.49 -20.86 -0.17
#